data_AF-A0A843UFB7-F1
#
_entry.id   AF-A0A843UFB7-F1
#
_cell.length_a   1.000
_cell.length_b   1.000
_cell.length_c   1.000
_cell.angle_alpha   90.00
_cell.angle_beta   90.00
_cell.angle_gamma   90.00
#
_symmetry.space_group_name_H-M   'P 1'
#
loop_
_entity.id
_entity.type
_entity.pdbx_description
1 polymer ?
#
loop_
_entity_poly.entity_id
_entity_poly.type
_entity_poly.pdbx_seq_one_letter_code
_entity_poly.pdbx_strand_id
1 'polypeptide(L)'
;MNCAELDPYIVQALNANVFIEFDSVILQRNPRLTDVQVEKEWEKSFTIWLRYRVEQGFITDSRVQEISYGPSKIVRVYPGYIVNVY
;
A
#
# COMPACT_ATOMS: atom_id res chain seq x y z
N MET A 1 -2.19 20.80 11.61
CA MET A 1 -2.66 19.49 11.11
C MET A 1 -1.83 18.43 11.82
N ASN A 2 -2.46 17.66 12.73
CA ASN A 2 -1.78 16.64 13.53
C ASN A 2 -1.56 15.39 12.67
N CYS A 3 -0.30 14.98 12.49
CA CYS A 3 0.05 13.62 12.13
C CYS A 3 -0.01 12.76 13.39
N ALA A 4 -1.19 12.25 13.75
CA ALA A 4 -1.44 11.17 14.72
C ALA A 4 -2.95 11.23 14.97
N GLU A 5 -3.77 10.33 14.47
CA GLU A 5 -3.72 8.90 14.78
C GLU A 5 -3.73 8.07 13.49
N LEU A 6 -2.59 7.43 13.19
CA LEU A 6 -2.55 6.35 12.22
C LEU A 6 -3.25 5.17 12.87
N ASP A 7 -4.34 4.69 12.27
CA ASP A 7 -5.06 3.52 12.77
C ASP A 7 -4.08 2.32 12.82
N PRO A 8 -3.67 1.86 14.02
CA PRO A 8 -2.68 0.78 14.16
C PRO A 8 -3.16 -0.52 13.51
N TYR A 9 -4.48 -0.67 13.34
CA TYR A 9 -5.09 -1.88 12.78
C TYR A 9 -4.92 -1.97 11.26
N ILE A 10 -4.80 -0.86 10.53
CA ILE A 10 -4.59 -0.87 9.07
C ILE A 10 -3.17 -1.33 8.74
N VAL A 11 -2.17 -0.85 9.50
CA VAL A 11 -0.77 -1.29 9.39
C VAL A 11 -0.63 -2.77 9.75
N GLN A 12 -1.51 -3.29 10.62
CA GLN A 12 -1.54 -4.70 10.97
C GLN A 12 -2.23 -5.56 9.90
N ALA A 13 -3.29 -5.04 9.27
CA ALA A 13 -4.07 -5.74 8.24
C ALA A 13 -3.27 -5.88 6.92
N LEU A 14 -2.55 -4.82 6.53
CA LEU A 14 -1.54 -4.87 5.48
C LEU A 14 -0.21 -5.30 6.11
N ASN A 15 0.02 -6.61 6.22
CA ASN A 15 1.30 -7.13 6.74
C ASN A 15 2.50 -6.57 5.93
N ALA A 16 3.68 -6.47 6.56
CA ALA A 16 4.95 -6.02 5.95
C ALA A 16 5.24 -6.68 4.58
N ASN A 17 4.79 -7.93 4.40
CA ASN A 17 4.93 -8.68 3.16
C ASN A 17 4.20 -8.06 1.96
N VAL A 18 3.04 -7.42 2.16
CA VAL A 18 2.29 -6.77 1.07
C VAL A 18 3.09 -5.59 0.52
N PHE A 19 3.74 -4.85 1.41
CA PHE A 19 4.59 -3.72 1.02
C PHE A 19 5.83 -4.17 0.26
N ILE A 20 6.51 -5.19 0.76
CA ILE A 20 7.69 -5.79 0.10
C ILE A 20 7.32 -6.38 -1.27
N GLU A 21 6.17 -7.03 -1.39
CA GLU A 21 5.71 -7.60 -2.65
C GLU A 21 5.45 -6.50 -3.70
N PHE A 22 4.80 -5.41 -3.31
CA PHE A 22 4.52 -4.34 -4.24
C PHE A 22 5.77 -3.55 -4.65
N ASP A 23 6.70 -3.30 -3.72
CA ASP A 23 8.03 -2.76 -4.05
C ASP A 23 8.75 -3.63 -5.09
N SER A 24 8.68 -4.95 -4.90
CA SER A 24 9.26 -5.91 -5.85
C SER A 24 8.59 -5.83 -7.23
N VAL A 25 7.27 -5.63 -7.31
CA VAL A 25 6.55 -5.44 -8.57
C VAL A 25 6.98 -4.16 -9.28
N ILE A 26 7.13 -3.05 -8.54
CA ILE A 26 7.61 -1.78 -9.09
C ILE A 26 9.03 -1.91 -9.63
N LEU A 27 9.94 -2.48 -8.82
CA LEU A 27 11.35 -2.63 -9.17
C LEU A 27 11.60 -3.66 -10.27
N GLN A 28 10.79 -4.72 -10.37
CA GLN A 28 10.86 -5.65 -11.51
C GLN A 28 10.46 -4.98 -12.81
N ARG A 29 9.44 -4.13 -12.80
CA ARG A 29 9.00 -3.37 -13.98
C ARG A 29 10.00 -2.28 -14.35
N ASN A 30 10.59 -1.62 -13.36
CA ASN A 30 11.51 -0.52 -13.56
C ASN A 30 12.66 -0.57 -12.52
N PRO A 31 13.73 -1.34 -12.79
CA PRO A 31 14.80 -1.59 -11.82
C PRO A 31 15.72 -0.39 -11.55
N ARG A 32 15.53 0.71 -12.28
CA ARG A 32 16.34 1.94 -12.16
C ARG A 32 15.59 3.10 -11.49
N LEU A 33 14.42 2.86 -10.91
CA LEU A 33 13.67 3.90 -10.22
C LEU A 33 14.43 4.33 -8.97
N THR A 34 14.47 5.64 -8.75
CA THR A 34 14.91 6.22 -7.47
C THR A 34 13.81 6.07 -6.43
N ASP A 35 14.15 6.20 -5.15
CA ASP A 35 13.18 6.15 -4.05
C ASP A 35 11.97 7.08 -4.25
N VAL A 36 12.22 8.29 -4.76
CA VAL A 36 11.17 9.29 -5.04
C VAL A 36 10.25 8.83 -6.17
N GLN A 37 10.79 8.12 -7.16
CA GLN A 37 9.98 7.60 -8.27
C GLN A 37 9.19 6.37 -7.86
N VAL A 38 9.75 5.51 -7.00
CA VAL A 38 9.04 4.39 -6.37
C VAL A 38 7.84 4.94 -5.60
N GLU A 39 8.01 5.98 -4.78
CA GLU A 39 6.91 6.61 -4.04
C GLU A 39 5.79 7.15 -4.94
N LYS A 40 6.13 7.74 -6.09
CA LYS A 40 5.10 8.17 -7.06
C LYS A 40 4.35 7.00 -7.70
N GLU A 41 5.02 5.89 -7.97
CA GLU A 41 4.38 4.67 -8.46
C GLU A 41 3.49 4.04 -7.39
N TRP A 42 3.86 4.16 -6.11
CA TRP A 42 3.02 3.80 -4.98
C TRP A 42 1.69 4.55 -4.97
N GLU A 43 1.75 5.88 -4.93
CA GLU A 43 0.53 6.70 -4.91
C GLU A 43 -0.40 6.45 -6.10
N LYS A 44 0.18 6.13 -7.27
CA LYS A 44 -0.57 5.93 -8.51
C LYS A 44 -1.17 4.52 -8.65
N SER A 45 -0.39 3.50 -8.32
CA SER A 45 -0.65 2.12 -8.78
C SER A 45 -1.01 1.15 -7.65
N PHE A 46 -0.75 1.50 -6.39
CA PHE A 46 -0.94 0.56 -5.27
C PHE A 46 -2.39 0.17 -5.06
N THR A 47 -3.34 1.10 -5.04
CA THR A 47 -4.76 0.81 -4.82
C THR A 47 -5.33 -0.13 -5.88
N ILE A 48 -4.96 0.12 -7.14
CA ILE A 48 -5.32 -0.73 -8.28
C ILE A 48 -4.73 -2.13 -8.13
N TRP A 49 -3.45 -2.21 -7.76
CA TRP A 49 -2.77 -3.49 -7.54
C TRP A 49 -3.37 -4.26 -6.35
N LEU A 50 -3.65 -3.57 -5.24
CA LEU A 50 -4.22 -4.16 -4.03
C LEU A 50 -5.61 -4.73 -4.32
N ARG A 51 -6.43 -3.97 -5.04
CA ARG A 51 -7.75 -4.43 -5.50
C ARG A 51 -7.64 -5.68 -6.37
N TYR A 52 -6.69 -5.72 -7.31
CA TYR A 52 -6.46 -6.91 -8.12
C TYR A 52 -6.10 -8.13 -7.23
N ARG A 53 -5.25 -7.96 -6.21
CA ARG A 53 -4.88 -9.04 -5.28
C ARG A 53 -6.07 -9.54 -4.47
N VAL A 54 -6.94 -8.64 -4.03
CA VAL A 54 -8.21 -8.96 -3.36
C VAL A 54 -9.13 -9.74 -4.29
N GLU A 55 -9.33 -9.27 -5.52
CA GLU A 55 -10.20 -9.91 -6.52
C GLU A 55 -9.71 -11.30 -6.93
N GLN A 56 -8.40 -11.54 -6.92
CA GLN A 56 -7.80 -12.86 -7.16
C GLN A 56 -7.86 -13.79 -5.92
N GLY A 57 -8.34 -13.30 -4.78
CA GLY A 57 -8.42 -14.08 -3.54
C GLY A 57 -7.09 -14.27 -2.81
N PHE A 58 -6.02 -13.56 -3.20
CA PHE A 58 -4.75 -13.58 -2.48
C PHE A 58 -4.83 -12.88 -1.12
N ILE A 59 -5.77 -11.93 -0.98
CA ILE A 59 -6.02 -11.21 0.26
C ILE A 59 -7.48 -11.41 0.64
N THR A 60 -7.70 -12.13 1.74
CA THR A 60 -9.03 -12.43 2.29
C THR A 60 -9.40 -11.57 3.49
N ASP A 61 -8.49 -10.71 3.96
CA ASP A 61 -8.74 -9.81 5.08
C ASP A 61 -9.74 -8.72 4.66
N SER A 62 -10.93 -8.75 5.26
CA SER A 62 -12.05 -7.86 4.90
C SER A 62 -11.71 -6.37 5.04
N ARG A 63 -10.80 -5.99 5.94
CA ARG A 63 -10.37 -4.59 6.12
C ARG A 63 -9.49 -4.15 4.96
N VAL A 64 -8.61 -5.04 4.49
CA VAL A 64 -7.81 -4.77 3.29
C VAL A 64 -8.70 -4.69 2.06
N GLN A 65 -9.78 -5.46 2.00
CA GLN A 65 -10.78 -5.32 0.94
C GLN A 65 -11.42 -3.93 0.96
N GLU A 66 -11.88 -3.46 2.12
CA GLU A 66 -12.44 -2.10 2.27
C GLU A 66 -11.45 -1.02 1.81
N ILE A 67 -10.17 -1.12 2.21
CA ILE A 67 -9.10 -0.21 1.77
C ILE A 67 -8.91 -0.25 0.25
N SER A 68 -9.00 -1.44 -0.35
CA SER A 68 -8.79 -1.63 -1.79
C SER A 68 -9.89 -1.01 -2.67
N TYR A 69 -11.10 -0.86 -2.14
CA TYR A 69 -12.24 -0.26 -2.83
C TYR A 69 -12.48 1.21 -2.46
N GLY A 70 -11.89 1.70 -1.37
CA GLY A 70 -12.03 3.07 -0.88
C GLY A 70 -10.98 4.06 -1.40
N PRO A 71 -11.24 5.38 -1.32
CA PRO A 71 -10.23 6.40 -1.56
C PRO A 71 -9.18 6.34 -0.47
N SER A 72 -7.95 5.99 -0.83
CA SER A 72 -6.84 5.88 0.12
C SER A 72 -5.62 6.70 -0.31
N LYS A 73 -4.92 7.23 0.69
CA LYS A 73 -3.64 7.92 0.56
C LYS A 73 -2.55 7.07 1.19
N ILE A 74 -1.47 6.84 0.45
CA ILE A 74 -0.31 6.11 0.97
C ILE A 74 0.69 7.15 1.50
N VAL A 75 1.24 6.87 2.67
CA VAL A 75 2.24 7.71 3.33
C VAL A 75 3.42 6.82 3.72
N ARG A 76 4.62 7.16 3.25
CA ARG A 76 5.84 6.48 3.69
C ARG A 76 6.25 6.99 5.07
N VAL A 77 6.46 6.09 6.02
CA VAL A 77 7.02 6.36 7.34
C VAL A 77 8.29 5.52 7.55
N TYR A 78 9.07 5.80 8.59
CA TYR A 78 10.14 4.88 8.98
C TYR A 78 9.60 3.89 10.01
N PRO A 79 9.63 2.56 9.82
CA PRO A 79 10.38 1.79 8.80
C PRO A 79 9.54 1.18 7.64
N GLY A 80 8.45 1.80 7.16
CA GLY A 80 7.59 1.20 6.12
C GLY A 80 6.52 2.13 5.53
N TYR A 81 5.54 1.59 4.80
CA TYR A 81 4.43 2.40 4.28
C TYR A 81 3.20 2.25 5.16
N ILE A 82 2.37 3.29 5.21
CA ILE A 82 1.04 3.26 5.83
C ILE A 82 0.01 3.72 4.81
N VAL A 83 -1.19 3.15 4.90
CA VAL A 83 -2.34 3.53 4.09
C VAL A 83 -3.35 4.24 4.99
N ASN A 84 -3.79 5.41 4.56
CA ASN A 84 -4.84 6.19 5.21
C ASN A 84 -6.09 6.15 4.31
N VAL A 85 -7.25 5.81 4.87
CA VAL A 85 -8.55 5.82 4.18
C VAL A 85 -9.32 7.05 4.64
N TYR A 86 -9.84 7.83 3.69
CA TYR A 86 -10.60 9.06 3.97
C TYR A 86 -12.02 8.81 4.47
#